data_AF-A0A846NDZ2-F1
#
_entry.id   AF-A0A846NDZ2-F1
#
_cell.length_a   1.000
_cell.length_b   1.000
_cell.length_c   1.000
_cell.angle_alpha   90.00
_cell.angle_beta   90.00
_cell.angle_gamma   90.00
#
_symmetry.space_group_name_H-M   'P 1'
#
loop_
_entity.id
_entity.type
_entity.pdbx_description
1 polymer ?
#
loop_
_entity_poly.entity_id
_entity_poly.type
_entity_poly.pdbx_seq_one_letter_code
_entity_poly.pdbx_strand_id
1 'polypeptide(L)' 'MGIPHQREIFGSTLTDASTLHLTGEGIPTGVILIPRRYSHSPSEVAFLPDVENTVKLLSSTLVRIDREFVSGLTAKLK' A
#
# COMPACT_ATOMS: atom_id res chain seq x y z
N MET A 1 2.25 -15.98 -2.85
CA MET A 1 2.01 -15.47 -4.22
C MET A 1 3.28 -15.33 -5.07
N GLY A 2 4.49 -15.36 -4.49
CA GLY A 2 5.73 -15.31 -5.28
C GLY A 2 5.99 -13.99 -6.02
N ILE A 3 5.19 -12.95 -5.76
CA ILE A 3 5.35 -11.62 -6.36
C ILE A 3 6.49 -10.90 -5.64
N PRO A 4 7.54 -10.45 -6.36
CA PRO A 4 8.62 -9.66 -5.77
C PRO A 4 8.06 -8.36 -5.18
N HIS A 5 8.49 -8.01 -3.97
CA HIS A 5 8.14 -6.77 -3.29
C HIS A 5 9.27 -6.33 -2.39
N GLN A 6 9.29 -5.05 -2.06
CA GLN A 6 10.27 -4.43 -1.17
C GLN A 6 9.55 -3.84 0.04
N ARG A 7 10.17 -3.95 1.22
CA ARG A 7 9.71 -3.24 2.41
C ARG A 7 10.38 -1.88 2.43
N GLU A 8 9.58 -0.85 2.61
CA GLU A 8 10.02 0.54 2.64
C GLU A 8 9.68 1.15 4.00
N ILE A 9 10.53 2.06 4.49
CA ILE A 9 10.30 2.86 5.68
C ILE A 9 10.55 4.32 5.30
N PHE A 10 9.48 5.10 5.17
CA PHE A 10 9.62 6.54 4.96
C PHE A 10 10.02 7.25 6.25
N GLY A 11 11.14 7.99 6.20
CA GLY A 11 11.56 8.86 7.30
C GLY A 11 10.99 10.29 7.24
N SER A 12 10.69 10.79 6.05
CA SER A 12 10.39 12.22 5.83
C SER A 12 9.30 12.49 4.78
N THR A 13 8.56 11.46 4.38
CA THR A 13 7.48 11.56 3.37
C THR A 13 6.16 11.11 3.97
N LEU A 14 5.09 11.79 3.58
CA LEU A 14 3.72 11.42 3.92
C LEU A 14 2.99 10.91 2.68
N THR A 15 1.99 10.08 2.93
CA THR A 15 1.02 9.63 1.93
C THR A 15 -0.38 9.91 2.48
N ASP A 16 -1.43 9.70 1.68
CA ASP A 16 -2.82 9.84 2.15
C ASP A 16 -3.11 8.94 3.36
N ALA A 17 -2.39 7.81 3.49
CA ALA A 17 -2.52 6.92 4.64
C ALA A 17 -2.08 7.56 5.96
N SER A 18 -1.29 8.64 5.93
CA SER A 18 -0.85 9.36 7.14
C SER A 18 -2.01 9.94 7.94
N THR A 19 -3.14 10.24 7.29
CA THR A 19 -4.35 10.76 7.94
C THR A 19 -5.51 9.80 7.85
N LEU A 20 -5.59 8.96 6.80
CA LEU A 20 -6.70 8.04 6.60
C LEU A 20 -6.91 7.09 7.78
N HIS A 21 -5.82 6.55 8.34
CA HIS A 21 -5.90 5.63 9.47
C HIS A 21 -6.42 6.27 10.77
N LEU A 22 -6.37 7.59 10.89
CA LEU A 22 -6.86 8.37 12.04
C LEU A 22 -8.32 8.82 11.87
N THR A 23 -8.94 8.52 10.73
CA THR A 23 -10.30 8.96 10.45
C THR A 23 -11.32 8.13 11.24
N GLY A 24 -12.26 8.81 11.91
CA GLY A 24 -13.34 8.17 12.66
C GLY A 24 -12.81 7.33 13.84
N GLU A 25 -13.30 6.09 13.96
CA GLU A 25 -12.82 5.12 14.98
C GLU A 25 -11.49 4.46 14.60
N GLY A 26 -10.86 4.92 13.51
CA GLY A 26 -9.65 4.35 12.95
C GLY A 26 -9.97 3.40 11.78
N ILE A 27 -9.24 3.58 10.68
CA ILE A 27 -9.39 2.76 9.47
C ILE A 27 -8.12 1.93 9.30
N PRO A 28 -8.17 0.59 9.36
CA PRO A 28 -7.02 -0.23 9.07
C PRO A 28 -6.49 0.08 7.66
N THR A 29 -5.29 0.65 7.60
CA THR A 29 -4.73 1.21 6.37
C THR A 29 -3.34 0.63 6.13
N GLY A 30 -3.06 0.29 4.88
CA GLY A 30 -1.74 -0.12 4.41
C GLY A 30 -1.41 0.62 3.12
N VAL A 31 -0.12 0.70 2.80
CA VAL A 31 0.38 1.43 1.63
C VAL A 31 1.14 0.47 0.72
N ILE A 32 0.84 0.51 -0.58
CA ILE A 32 1.59 -0.16 -1.64
C ILE A 32 2.09 0.92 -2.59
N LEU A 33 3.38 0.91 -2.90
CA LEU A 33 4.05 1.94 -3.70
C LEU A 33 4.73 1.30 -4.90
N ILE A 34 4.88 2.11 -5.95
CA ILE A 34 5.74 1.80 -7.09
C ILE A 34 7.03 2.60 -6.90
N PRO A 35 8.21 1.95 -6.84
CA PRO A 35 9.48 2.65 -6.81
C PRO A 35 9.62 3.56 -8.03
N ARG A 36 9.97 4.81 -7.77
CA ARG A 36 10.12 5.85 -8.80
C ARG A 36 11.28 6.78 -8.45
N ARG A 37 11.92 7.34 -9.47
CA ARG A 37 12.98 8.34 -9.36
C ARG A 37 12.47 9.71 -9.79
N TYR A 38 13.02 10.74 -9.16
CA TYR A 38 12.74 12.15 -9.46
C TYR A 38 11.29 12.58 -9.20
N SER A 39 10.65 12.05 -8.15
CA SER A 39 9.31 12.46 -7.71
C SER A 39 9.18 13.98 -7.64
N HIS A 40 8.04 14.52 -8.07
CA HIS A 40 7.77 15.97 -8.13
C HIS A 40 8.64 16.76 -9.11
N SER A 41 9.26 16.09 -10.09
CA SER A 41 9.91 16.76 -11.22
C SER A 41 9.05 16.67 -12.49
N PRO A 42 9.30 17.51 -13.51
CA PRO A 42 8.63 17.38 -14.81
C PRO A 42 8.87 16.04 -15.53
N SER A 43 9.82 15.22 -15.07
CA SER A 43 10.18 13.95 -15.69
C SER A 43 10.52 12.91 -14.64
N GLU A 44 9.55 12.06 -14.33
CA GLU A 44 9.72 10.92 -13.42
C GLU A 44 10.12 9.65 -14.17
N VAL A 45 10.78 8.72 -13.47
CA VAL A 45 11.18 7.43 -14.03
C VAL A 45 10.71 6.31 -13.12
N ALA A 46 10.04 5.32 -13.69
CA ALA A 46 9.61 4.10 -13.01
C ALA A 46 10.00 2.87 -13.83
N PHE A 47 10.11 1.71 -13.18
CA PHE A 47 10.39 0.45 -13.85
C PHE A 47 9.08 -0.28 -14.15
N LEU A 48 8.79 -0.52 -15.44
CA LEU A 48 7.50 -1.06 -15.86
C LEU A 48 7.15 -2.41 -15.20
N PRO A 49 8.08 -3.36 -15.01
CA PRO A 49 7.78 -4.58 -14.26
C PRO A 49 7.33 -4.36 -12.82
N ASP A 50 7.79 -3.31 -12.13
CA ASP A 50 7.31 -2.99 -10.79
C ASP A 50 5.85 -2.55 -10.83
N VAL A 51 5.45 -1.76 -11.83
CA VAL A 51 4.05 -1.37 -12.06
C VAL A 51 3.17 -2.62 -12.25
N GLU A 52 3.61 -3.54 -13.11
CA GLU A 52 2.89 -4.79 -13.37
C GLU A 52 2.78 -5.67 -12.12
N ASN A 53 3.86 -5.78 -11.35
CA ASN A 53 3.87 -6.55 -10.11
C ASN A 53 2.99 -5.91 -9.03
N THR A 54 2.92 -4.58 -8.97
CA THR A 54 1.97 -3.86 -8.10
C THR A 54 0.52 -4.16 -8.49
N VAL A 55 0.18 -4.17 -9.79
CA VAL A 55 -1.17 -4.54 -10.27
C VAL A 55 -1.50 -5.99 -9.89
N LYS A 56 -0.56 -6.93 -10.11
CA LYS A 56 -0.72 -8.34 -9.72
C LYS A 56 -0.92 -8.47 -8.20
N LEU A 57 -0.13 -7.76 -7.40
CA LEU A 57 -0.22 -7.78 -5.95
C LEU A 57 -1.58 -7.23 -5.47
N LEU A 58 -1.99 -6.07 -5.97
CA LEU A 58 -3.23 -5.43 -5.58
C LEU A 58 -4.46 -6.28 -5.94
N SER A 59 -4.57 -6.68 -7.22
CA SER A 59 -5.72 -7.47 -7.71
C SER A 59 -5.86 -8.81 -6.98
N SER A 60 -4.76 -9.52 -6.76
CA SER A 60 -4.76 -10.79 -6.03
C SER A 60 -4.99 -10.63 -4.52
N THR A 61 -4.71 -9.47 -3.95
CA THR A 61 -5.02 -9.16 -2.55
C THR A 61 -6.49 -8.82 -2.38
N LEU A 62 -7.05 -7.97 -3.26
CA LEU A 62 -8.45 -7.53 -3.18
C LEU A 62 -9.45 -8.69 -3.14
N VAL A 63 -9.23 -9.74 -3.92
CA VAL A 63 -10.11 -10.93 -3.92
C VAL A 63 -10.04 -11.77 -2.64
N ARG A 64 -9.13 -11.45 -1.72
CA ARG A 64 -8.97 -12.12 -0.41
C ARG A 64 -9.34 -11.22 0.77
N ILE A 65 -9.71 -9.96 0.53
CA ILE A 65 -10.18 -9.05 1.57
C ILE A 65 -11.69 -9.25 1.71
N ASP A 66 -12.08 -10.14 2.61
CA ASP A 66 -13.47 -10.39 2.97
C ASP A 66 -13.80 -9.83 4.38
N ARG A 67 -15.05 -10.01 4.82
CA ARG A 67 -15.48 -9.55 6.15
C ARG A 67 -14.71 -10.22 7.27
N GLU A 68 -14.37 -11.50 7.13
CA GLU A 68 -13.66 -12.24 8.16
C GLU A 68 -12.25 -11.68 8.35
N PHE A 69 -11.54 -11.43 7.24
CA PHE A 69 -10.24 -10.76 7.26
C PHE A 69 -10.31 -9.39 7.94
N VAL A 70 -11.29 -8.55 7.58
CA VAL A 70 -11.45 -7.19 8.15
C VAL A 70 -11.80 -7.25 9.65
N SER A 71 -12.70 -8.14 10.05
CA SER A 71 -13.03 -8.35 11.47
C SER A 71 -11.82 -8.84 12.27
N GLY A 72 -11.02 -9.74 11.70
CA GLY A 72 -9.78 -10.22 12.32
C GLY A 72 -8.72 -9.12 12.49
N LEU A 73 -8.70 -8.12 11.60
CA LEU A 73 -7.78 -7.00 11.68
C LEU A 73 -8.19 -6.01 12.78
N THR A 74 -9.48 -5.67 12.85
CA THR A 74 -10.01 -4.74 13.86
C THR A 74 -9.97 -5.32 15.28
N ALA A 75 -10.17 -6.63 15.44
CA ALA A 75 -10.07 -7.30 16.74
C ALA A 75 -8.64 -7.29 17.34
N LYS A 76 -7.60 -7.20 16.51
CA LYS A 76 -6.19 -7.15 16.95
C LYS A 76 -5.68 -5.75 17.29
N LEU A 77 -6.45 -4.72 16.92
CA LEU A 77 -6.09 -3.31 17.11
C LEU A 77 -6.78 -2.68 18.33
N LYS A 78 -7.73 -3.41 18.94
CA LYS A 78 -8.28 -3.13 20.28
C LYS A 78 -7.48 -3.88 21.33
#